data_AF-A0A7R9LQN3-F1
#
_entry.id   AF-A0A7R9LQN3-F1
#
_cell.length_a   1.000
_cell.length_b   1.000
_cell.length_c   1.000
_cell.angle_alpha   90.00
_cell.angle_beta   90.00
_cell.angle_gamma   90.00
#
_symmetry.space_group_name_H-M   'P 1'
#
loop_
_entity.id
_entity.type
_entity.pdbx_description
1 polymer ?
#
loop_
_entity_poly.entity_id
_entity_poly.type
_entity_poly.pdbx_seq_one_letter_code
_entity_poly.pdbx_strand_id
1 'polypeptide(L)'
;MHCNWNCLAFNETFGPALEAAGYGPDKLHLMIYDHGPGEVGKMINWIETSFNDSETAKYINGLIYHCYGNGKVWDDLELLHKRYPDQFVMSTECCQEFSKKTKGTLMELGVWEHAQVYARDIMNNFQHWTRGWVEWNLVLDMYGEPNWANMSALAPIHVNHTANEYYKDSTFYILGHFSKFLVKDSVRVGAKSDKSVDNFS
;
A
#
# COMPACT_ATOMS: atom_id res chain seq x y z
N MET A 1 -21.36 -7.40 20.20
CA MET A 1 -20.15 -6.97 19.47
C MET A 1 -18.99 -7.19 20.40
N HIS A 2 -18.20 -8.24 20.18
CA HIS A 2 -17.00 -8.47 20.96
C HIS A 2 -15.84 -7.75 20.28
N CYS A 3 -15.11 -6.91 21.02
CA CYS A 3 -13.84 -6.34 20.57
C CYS A 3 -12.90 -7.47 20.17
N ASN A 4 -12.35 -7.39 18.96
CA ASN A 4 -11.27 -8.26 18.52
C ASN A 4 -9.93 -7.80 19.14
N TRP A 5 -8.86 -8.56 18.86
CA TRP A 5 -7.47 -8.31 19.25
C TRP A 5 -7.03 -6.83 19.18
N ASN A 6 -7.56 -6.06 18.23
CA ASN A 6 -7.11 -4.69 17.95
C ASN A 6 -7.48 -3.68 19.04
N CYS A 7 -8.75 -3.67 19.49
CA CYS A 7 -9.22 -2.61 20.39
C CYS A 7 -8.60 -2.72 21.78
N LEU A 8 -8.50 -3.94 22.31
CA LEU A 8 -7.84 -4.18 23.60
C LEU A 8 -6.35 -3.86 23.54
N ALA A 9 -5.66 -4.23 22.45
CA ALA A 9 -4.25 -3.92 22.27
C ALA A 9 -4.02 -2.40 22.24
N PHE A 10 -4.81 -1.64 21.48
CA PHE A 10 -4.64 -0.18 21.42
C PHE A 10 -5.01 0.52 22.73
N ASN A 11 -6.13 0.15 23.36
CA ASN A 11 -6.64 0.87 24.52
C ASN A 11 -5.89 0.59 25.80
N GLU A 12 -5.53 -0.67 26.03
CA GLU A 12 -5.04 -1.11 27.32
C GLU A 12 -3.51 -1.20 27.35
N THR A 13 -2.86 -1.27 26.18
CA THR A 13 -1.40 -1.50 26.12
C THR A 13 -0.68 -0.49 25.22
N PHE A 14 -0.85 -0.57 23.90
CA PHE A 14 0.03 0.08 22.95
C PHE A 14 -0.14 1.61 22.93
N GLY A 15 -1.37 2.12 22.87
CA GLY A 15 -1.64 3.56 22.92
C GLY A 15 -1.11 4.22 24.20
N PRO A 16 -1.49 3.74 25.40
CA PRO A 16 -0.95 4.25 26.66
C PRO A 16 0.57 4.13 26.78
N ALA A 17 1.17 3.05 26.27
CA ALA A 17 2.62 2.88 26.30
C ALA A 17 3.35 3.91 25.42
N LEU A 18 2.83 4.21 24.23
CA LEU A 18 3.37 5.26 23.36
C LEU A 18 3.29 6.64 24.03
N GLU A 19 2.14 6.97 24.64
CA GLU A 19 1.99 8.23 25.38
C GLU A 19 2.94 8.33 26.57
N ALA A 20 3.05 7.26 27.38
CA ALA A 20 3.96 7.22 28.52
C ALA A 20 5.44 7.34 28.10
N ALA A 21 5.79 6.82 26.92
CA ALA A 21 7.11 6.99 26.31
C ALA A 21 7.31 8.37 25.65
N GLY A 22 6.30 9.23 25.63
CA GLY A 22 6.36 10.58 25.07
C GLY A 22 6.14 10.65 23.56
N TYR A 23 5.60 9.60 22.93
CA TYR A 23 5.23 9.48 21.52
C TYR A 23 3.69 9.49 21.33
N GLY A 24 3.00 10.40 22.00
CA GLY A 24 1.55 10.56 21.81
C GLY A 24 1.16 10.93 20.37
N PRO A 25 -0.16 10.97 20.06
CA PRO A 25 -0.69 11.10 18.70
C PRO A 25 -0.20 12.33 17.90
N ASP A 26 0.22 13.39 18.59
CA ASP A 26 0.76 14.62 17.98
C ASP A 26 2.22 14.48 17.51
N LYS A 27 2.92 13.42 17.93
CA LYS A 27 4.34 13.17 17.63
C LYS A 27 4.57 11.94 16.77
N LEU A 28 3.76 10.90 16.96
CA LEU A 28 3.82 9.68 16.16
C LEU A 28 2.42 9.38 15.66
N HIS A 29 2.25 9.40 14.34
CA HIS A 29 1.00 9.02 13.73
C HIS A 29 0.87 7.51 13.67
N LEU A 30 -0.22 7.00 14.24
CA LEU A 30 -0.53 5.60 14.22
C LEU A 30 -1.60 5.32 13.15
N MET A 31 -1.30 4.39 12.27
CA MET A 31 -2.21 3.96 11.21
C MET A 31 -2.55 2.48 11.41
N ILE A 32 -3.77 2.09 11.01
CA ILE A 32 -4.30 0.75 11.25
C ILE A 32 -4.66 0.01 9.96
N TYR A 33 -5.03 -1.26 10.11
CA TYR A 33 -5.35 -2.26 9.07
C TYR A 33 -4.12 -2.97 8.50
N ASP A 34 -3.25 -2.27 7.77
CA ASP A 34 -1.97 -2.76 7.21
C ASP A 34 -2.04 -4.18 6.63
N HIS A 35 -3.05 -4.40 5.79
CA HIS A 35 -3.30 -5.70 5.19
C HIS A 35 -3.85 -5.55 3.78
N GLY A 36 -3.83 -6.65 3.01
CA GLY A 36 -4.53 -6.70 1.73
C GLY A 36 -6.04 -6.54 1.91
N PRO A 37 -6.75 -5.89 0.97
CA PRO A 37 -8.19 -5.61 1.05
C PRO A 37 -9.04 -6.88 1.21
N GLY A 38 -8.53 -8.03 0.73
CA GLY A 38 -9.19 -9.32 0.84
C GLY A 38 -10.50 -9.34 0.05
N GLU A 39 -11.54 -9.89 0.67
CA GLU A 39 -12.91 -9.83 0.15
C GLU A 39 -13.52 -8.43 0.39
N VAL A 40 -14.31 -7.95 -0.57
CA VAL A 40 -15.00 -6.65 -0.50
C VAL A 40 -15.74 -6.49 0.82
N GLY A 41 -15.57 -5.35 1.47
CA GLY A 41 -16.19 -5.02 2.75
C GLY A 41 -15.45 -5.55 3.98
N LYS A 42 -14.48 -6.48 3.83
CA LYS A 42 -13.70 -6.98 4.97
C LYS A 42 -12.83 -5.88 5.59
N MET A 43 -12.19 -5.06 4.74
CA MET A 43 -11.43 -3.89 5.18
C MET A 43 -12.31 -2.95 6.00
N ILE A 44 -13.49 -2.63 5.48
CA ILE A 44 -14.44 -1.71 6.12
C ILE A 44 -14.87 -2.24 7.49
N ASN A 45 -15.34 -3.49 7.57
CA ASN A 45 -15.81 -4.07 8.82
C ASN A 45 -14.72 -4.06 9.91
N TRP A 46 -13.47 -4.32 9.53
CA TRP A 46 -12.33 -4.29 10.44
C TRP A 46 -12.07 -2.86 10.95
N ILE A 47 -12.09 -1.89 10.04
CA ILE A 47 -11.88 -0.47 10.35
C ILE A 47 -13.01 0.03 11.28
N GLU A 48 -14.27 -0.23 10.94
CA GLU A 48 -15.43 0.23 11.73
C GLU A 48 -15.41 -0.31 13.16
N THR A 49 -14.92 -1.54 13.36
CA THR A 49 -14.77 -2.11 14.71
C THR A 49 -13.84 -1.26 15.57
N SER A 50 -12.80 -0.68 14.98
CA SER A 50 -11.82 0.16 15.70
C SER A 50 -12.32 1.59 15.92
N PHE A 51 -13.03 2.16 14.95
CA PHE A 51 -13.58 3.52 15.07
C PHE A 51 -14.83 3.61 15.96
N ASN A 52 -15.59 2.53 16.09
CA ASN A 52 -16.77 2.48 16.98
C ASN A 52 -16.39 2.44 18.47
N ASP A 53 -15.11 2.30 18.80
CA ASP A 53 -14.59 2.36 20.15
C ASP A 53 -13.79 3.66 20.34
N SER A 54 -14.35 4.61 21.10
CA SER A 54 -13.76 5.94 21.28
C SER A 54 -12.39 5.90 21.98
N GLU A 55 -12.16 4.92 22.85
CA GLU A 55 -10.87 4.76 23.53
C GLU A 55 -9.79 4.28 22.57
N THR A 56 -10.17 3.56 21.51
CA THR A 56 -9.27 3.12 20.43
C THR A 56 -9.08 4.25 19.43
N ALA A 57 -10.18 4.85 18.99
CA ALA A 57 -10.22 5.84 17.92
C ALA A 57 -9.33 7.06 18.19
N LYS A 58 -9.18 7.48 19.46
CA LYS A 58 -8.33 8.63 19.82
C LYS A 58 -6.85 8.46 19.48
N TYR A 59 -6.38 7.22 19.34
CA TYR A 59 -5.00 6.93 18.96
C TYR A 59 -4.81 6.79 17.44
N ILE A 60 -5.89 6.70 16.65
CA ILE A 60 -5.80 6.40 15.22
C ILE A 60 -5.74 7.70 14.40
N ASN A 61 -4.69 7.84 13.60
CA ASN A 61 -4.46 8.98 12.71
C ASN A 61 -4.70 8.67 11.23
N GLY A 62 -4.86 7.39 10.86
CA GLY A 62 -5.09 7.01 9.48
C GLY A 62 -5.28 5.52 9.26
N LEU A 63 -5.48 5.20 7.99
CA LEU A 63 -5.86 3.90 7.49
C LEU A 63 -4.89 3.49 6.40
N ILE A 64 -4.35 2.28 6.50
CA ILE A 64 -3.33 1.79 5.59
C ILE A 64 -3.65 0.40 5.09
N TYR A 65 -3.32 0.10 3.83
CA TYR A 65 -3.62 -1.18 3.20
C TYR A 65 -2.54 -1.59 2.18
N HIS A 66 -2.51 -2.86 1.83
CA HIS A 66 -1.63 -3.40 0.77
C HIS A 66 -2.41 -3.54 -0.54
N CYS A 67 -1.78 -3.40 -1.71
CA CYS A 67 -2.53 -3.55 -2.97
C CYS A 67 -2.78 -5.00 -3.41
N TYR A 68 -2.41 -6.00 -2.62
CA TYR A 68 -2.62 -7.42 -2.95
C TYR A 68 -4.11 -7.81 -2.82
N GLY A 69 -4.87 -7.56 -3.88
CA GLY A 69 -6.31 -7.83 -3.95
C GLY A 69 -6.80 -8.07 -5.38
N ASN A 70 -8.10 -8.31 -5.52
CA ASN A 70 -8.74 -8.62 -6.80
C ASN A 70 -9.18 -7.37 -7.61
N GLY A 71 -8.57 -6.21 -7.34
CA GLY A 71 -8.93 -4.95 -8.01
C GLY A 71 -10.27 -4.34 -7.58
N LYS A 72 -10.89 -4.81 -6.49
CA LYS A 72 -12.15 -4.24 -5.95
C LYS A 72 -11.97 -3.36 -4.72
N VAL A 73 -10.72 -3.06 -4.35
CA VAL A 73 -10.43 -2.20 -3.19
C VAL A 73 -10.99 -0.80 -3.34
N TRP A 74 -11.16 -0.31 -4.57
CA TRP A 74 -11.62 1.04 -4.86
C TRP A 74 -13.06 1.32 -4.37
N ASP A 75 -13.95 0.34 -4.47
CA ASP A 75 -15.32 0.45 -3.91
C ASP A 75 -15.27 0.62 -2.40
N ASP A 76 -14.37 -0.12 -1.74
CA ASP A 76 -14.19 -0.02 -0.29
C ASP A 76 -13.57 1.32 0.10
N LEU A 77 -12.63 1.84 -0.67
CA LEU A 77 -12.01 3.16 -0.45
C LEU A 77 -13.04 4.29 -0.61
N GLU A 78 -13.93 4.21 -1.60
CA GLU A 78 -15.03 5.16 -1.77
C GLU A 78 -16.00 5.13 -0.60
N LEU A 79 -16.38 3.93 -0.16
CA LEU A 79 -17.29 3.80 0.98
C LEU A 79 -16.63 4.28 2.27
N LEU A 80 -15.33 3.99 2.45
CA LEU A 80 -14.55 4.43 3.58
C LEU A 80 -14.46 5.96 3.63
N HIS A 81 -14.15 6.61 2.51
CA HIS A 81 -14.11 8.07 2.46
C HIS A 81 -15.49 8.70 2.72
N LYS A 82 -16.58 8.10 2.22
CA LYS A 82 -17.94 8.57 2.53
C LYS A 82 -18.28 8.49 4.02
N ARG A 83 -17.78 7.48 4.73
CA ARG A 83 -18.03 7.28 6.17
C ARG A 83 -17.07 8.08 7.05
N TYR A 84 -15.82 8.20 6.63
CA TYR A 84 -14.72 8.79 7.40
C TYR A 84 -13.91 9.77 6.53
N PRO A 85 -14.52 10.90 6.09
CA PRO A 85 -13.95 11.77 5.06
C PRO A 85 -12.63 12.43 5.47
N ASP A 86 -12.44 12.66 6.77
CA ASP A 86 -11.26 13.34 7.30
C ASP A 86 -10.06 12.40 7.52
N GLN A 87 -10.27 11.09 7.44
CA GLN A 87 -9.21 10.11 7.71
C GLN A 87 -8.16 10.11 6.59
N PHE A 88 -6.89 10.02 7.01
CA PHE A 88 -5.78 9.78 6.09
C PHE A 88 -5.82 8.34 5.61
N VAL A 89 -5.66 8.12 4.30
CA VAL A 89 -5.67 6.78 3.70
C VAL A 89 -4.44 6.62 2.81
N MET A 90 -3.73 5.50 2.90
CA MET A 90 -2.49 5.26 2.14
C MET A 90 -2.28 3.78 1.82
N SER A 91 -1.75 3.47 0.64
CA SER A 91 -1.22 2.13 0.39
C SER A 91 0.21 2.02 0.90
N THR A 92 0.46 1.09 1.81
CA THR A 92 1.75 0.94 2.52
C THR A 92 2.65 -0.15 1.95
N GLU A 93 2.11 -1.01 1.10
CA GLU A 93 2.90 -2.09 0.51
C GLU A 93 2.27 -2.56 -0.81
N CYS A 94 3.14 -2.71 -1.81
CA CYS A 94 2.82 -3.23 -3.12
C CYS A 94 4.02 -3.89 -3.78
N CYS A 95 3.77 -4.97 -4.50
CA CYS A 95 4.77 -5.72 -5.26
C CYS A 95 4.08 -6.52 -6.38
N GLN A 96 4.74 -6.68 -7.54
CA GLN A 96 4.35 -7.68 -8.54
C GLN A 96 5.21 -8.94 -8.39
N GLU A 97 4.72 -10.06 -8.94
CA GLU A 97 5.42 -11.35 -8.96
C GLU A 97 5.91 -11.90 -7.60
N PHE A 98 5.15 -11.65 -6.54
CA PHE A 98 5.43 -12.24 -5.22
C PHE A 98 4.97 -13.70 -5.16
N SER A 99 5.90 -14.65 -5.25
CA SER A 99 5.53 -16.08 -5.29
C SER A 99 6.65 -17.02 -4.85
N LYS A 100 6.23 -18.17 -4.31
CA LYS A 100 7.12 -19.33 -4.11
C LYS A 100 7.44 -20.06 -5.41
N LYS A 101 6.58 -19.90 -6.44
CA LYS A 101 6.71 -20.61 -7.73
C LYS A 101 7.82 -20.04 -8.60
N THR A 102 8.17 -18.77 -8.41
CA THR A 102 9.20 -18.06 -9.15
C THR A 102 10.58 -18.16 -8.47
N LYS A 103 10.68 -18.88 -7.35
CA LYS A 103 11.94 -19.05 -6.63
C LYS A 103 13.01 -19.70 -7.51
N GLY A 104 14.20 -19.10 -7.52
CA GLY A 104 15.36 -19.58 -8.28
C GLY A 104 15.23 -19.37 -9.79
N THR A 105 14.15 -18.75 -10.25
CA THR A 105 13.98 -18.30 -11.62
C THR A 105 14.59 -16.92 -11.77
N LEU A 106 15.38 -16.73 -12.82
CA LEU A 106 15.92 -15.42 -13.15
C LEU A 106 14.75 -14.47 -13.47
N MET A 107 14.77 -13.27 -12.88
CA MET A 107 13.75 -12.27 -13.11
C MET A 107 13.76 -11.81 -14.57
N GLU A 108 12.60 -11.79 -15.21
CA GLU A 108 12.44 -11.18 -16.51
C GLU A 108 12.32 -9.66 -16.33
N LEU A 109 13.37 -8.93 -16.71
CA LEU A 109 13.43 -7.49 -16.54
C LEU A 109 12.86 -6.76 -17.75
N GLY A 110 12.22 -5.62 -17.52
CA GLY A 110 11.68 -4.76 -18.57
C GLY A 110 10.31 -5.18 -19.10
N VAL A 111 9.63 -6.12 -18.43
CA VAL A 111 8.24 -6.51 -18.72
C VAL A 111 7.34 -5.28 -18.56
N TRP A 112 6.69 -4.85 -19.65
CA TRP A 112 5.94 -3.58 -19.66
C TRP A 112 4.58 -3.70 -18.96
N GLU A 113 4.04 -4.90 -18.89
CA GLU A 113 2.81 -5.24 -18.20
C GLU A 113 2.93 -4.90 -16.70
N HIS A 114 4.09 -5.12 -16.08
CA HIS A 114 4.33 -4.70 -14.69
C HIS A 114 4.18 -3.19 -14.52
N ALA A 115 4.78 -2.42 -15.42
CA ALA A 115 4.65 -0.97 -15.46
C ALA A 115 3.17 -0.53 -15.60
N GLN A 116 2.41 -1.18 -16.48
CA GLN A 116 0.99 -0.87 -16.65
C GLN A 116 0.17 -1.17 -15.40
N VAL A 117 0.43 -2.30 -14.72
CA VAL A 117 -0.26 -2.66 -13.49
C VAL A 117 0.02 -1.65 -12.38
N TYR A 118 1.29 -1.25 -12.19
CA TYR A 118 1.67 -0.21 -11.24
C TYR A 118 1.00 1.14 -11.53
N ALA A 119 1.06 1.59 -12.78
CA ALA A 119 0.47 2.87 -13.18
C ALA A 119 -1.05 2.86 -12.94
N ARG A 120 -1.72 1.76 -13.32
CA ARG A 120 -3.16 1.59 -13.10
C ARG A 120 -3.49 1.61 -11.62
N ASP A 121 -2.75 0.88 -10.79
CA ASP A 121 -3.02 0.85 -9.36
C ASP A 121 -2.83 2.22 -8.72
N ILE A 122 -1.68 2.87 -8.92
CA ILE A 122 -1.38 4.20 -8.35
C ILE A 122 -2.41 5.24 -8.80
N MET A 123 -2.77 5.28 -10.09
CA MET A 123 -3.77 6.22 -10.59
C MET A 123 -5.15 5.98 -9.98
N ASN A 124 -5.59 4.71 -9.89
CA ASN A 124 -6.88 4.40 -9.28
C ASN A 124 -6.85 4.71 -7.78
N ASN A 125 -5.77 4.41 -7.07
CA ASN A 125 -5.63 4.73 -5.65
C ASN A 125 -5.82 6.23 -5.41
N PHE A 126 -5.14 7.09 -6.17
CA PHE A 126 -5.32 8.55 -6.08
C PHE A 126 -6.70 9.03 -6.52
N GLN A 127 -7.38 8.32 -7.42
CA GLN A 127 -8.76 8.64 -7.79
C GLN A 127 -9.77 8.30 -6.69
N HIS A 128 -9.44 7.37 -5.79
CA HIS A 128 -10.27 6.89 -4.69
C HIS A 128 -9.69 7.26 -3.31
N TRP A 129 -9.30 8.54 -3.16
CA TRP A 129 -8.99 9.19 -1.87
C TRP A 129 -7.71 8.75 -1.15
N THR A 130 -6.97 7.78 -1.69
CA THR A 130 -5.65 7.41 -1.18
C THR A 130 -4.67 8.57 -1.38
N ARG A 131 -3.85 8.86 -0.37
CA ARG A 131 -2.94 10.01 -0.30
C ARG A 131 -1.45 9.63 -0.43
N GLY A 132 -1.15 8.35 -0.51
CA GLY A 132 0.21 7.84 -0.66
C GLY A 132 0.24 6.39 -1.15
N TRP A 133 1.38 5.97 -1.68
CA TRP A 133 1.61 4.63 -2.22
C TRP A 133 3.07 4.23 -1.99
N VAL A 134 3.32 3.01 -1.50
CA VAL A 134 4.65 2.55 -1.11
C VAL A 134 4.98 1.22 -1.76
N GLU A 135 6.13 1.19 -2.44
CA GLU A 135 6.76 -0.01 -2.96
C GLU A 135 7.29 -0.90 -1.84
N TRP A 136 7.27 -2.21 -2.04
CA TRP A 136 7.77 -3.17 -1.08
C TRP A 136 9.30 -3.22 -1.00
N ASN A 137 9.97 -3.87 -1.96
CA ASN A 137 11.43 -3.97 -1.95
C ASN A 137 12.01 -2.99 -2.98
N LEU A 138 12.81 -2.03 -2.52
CA LEU A 138 13.46 -1.08 -3.43
C LEU A 138 14.51 -1.75 -4.33
N VAL A 139 15.19 -2.77 -3.80
CA VAL A 139 16.31 -3.46 -4.45
C VAL A 139 16.29 -4.94 -4.09
N LEU A 140 16.38 -5.81 -5.09
CA LEU A 140 16.59 -7.26 -4.93
C LEU A 140 17.70 -7.73 -5.88
N ASP A 141 18.16 -8.98 -5.73
CA ASP A 141 19.05 -9.58 -6.71
C ASP A 141 18.30 -9.99 -8.00
N MET A 142 19.03 -10.54 -8.98
CA MET A 142 18.45 -11.00 -10.25
C MET A 142 17.42 -12.16 -10.13
N TYR A 143 17.22 -12.72 -8.94
CA TYR A 143 16.27 -13.80 -8.66
C TYR A 143 15.10 -13.33 -7.75
N GLY A 144 15.03 -12.03 -7.45
CA GLY A 144 14.03 -11.49 -6.53
C GLY A 144 14.29 -11.89 -5.07
N GLU A 145 15.55 -12.12 -4.72
CA GLU A 145 16.04 -12.64 -3.44
C GLU A 145 17.01 -11.63 -2.77
N PRO A 146 17.42 -11.80 -1.50
CA PRO A 146 17.18 -12.92 -0.57
C PRO A 146 15.80 -12.90 0.10
N ASN A 147 15.21 -14.09 0.28
CA ASN A 147 14.01 -14.26 1.10
C ASN A 147 14.05 -15.58 1.88
N TRP A 148 14.06 -15.50 3.21
CA TRP A 148 14.16 -16.68 4.08
C TRP A 148 12.95 -17.62 3.98
N ALA A 149 11.78 -17.10 3.63
CA ALA A 149 10.54 -17.85 3.48
C ALA A 149 10.35 -18.44 2.07
N ASN A 150 11.40 -18.39 1.24
CA ASN A 150 11.42 -18.89 -0.13
C ASN A 150 10.41 -18.18 -1.04
N MET A 151 10.22 -16.88 -0.86
CA MET A 151 9.32 -16.05 -1.68
C MET A 151 10.11 -15.01 -2.45
N SER A 152 10.20 -15.17 -3.76
CA SER A 152 10.78 -14.16 -4.64
C SER A 152 9.75 -13.06 -4.91
N ALA A 153 10.25 -11.86 -5.19
CA ALA A 153 9.44 -10.70 -5.55
C ALA A 153 10.14 -9.88 -6.65
N LEU A 154 9.36 -9.15 -7.44
CA LEU A 154 9.88 -8.09 -8.30
C LEU A 154 10.32 -6.89 -7.44
N ALA A 155 11.40 -6.23 -7.82
CA ALA A 155 11.78 -4.93 -7.28
C ALA A 155 11.98 -3.94 -8.43
N PRO A 156 11.83 -2.62 -8.19
CA PRO A 156 12.17 -1.62 -9.20
C PRO A 156 13.64 -1.65 -9.62
N ILE A 157 14.52 -2.14 -8.75
CA ILE A 157 15.95 -2.27 -9.03
C ILE A 157 16.39 -3.70 -8.76
N HIS A 158 17.03 -4.31 -9.76
CA HIS A 158 17.64 -5.64 -9.65
C HIS A 158 19.16 -5.54 -9.75
N VAL A 159 19.89 -6.16 -8.82
CA VAL A 159 21.36 -6.13 -8.76
C VAL A 159 21.95 -7.44 -9.25
N ASN A 160 22.85 -7.35 -10.23
CA ASN A 160 23.71 -8.45 -10.62
C ASN A 160 25.11 -8.24 -10.02
N HIS A 161 25.32 -8.84 -8.85
CA HIS A 161 26.57 -8.72 -8.10
C HIS A 161 27.77 -9.37 -8.81
N THR A 162 27.54 -10.36 -9.70
CA THR A 162 28.62 -11.05 -10.41
C THR A 162 29.28 -10.16 -11.48
N ALA A 163 28.51 -9.23 -12.05
CA ALA A 163 28.96 -8.27 -13.05
C ALA A 163 29.12 -6.83 -12.50
N ASN A 164 28.85 -6.62 -11.20
CA ASN A 164 28.88 -5.31 -10.55
C ASN A 164 27.99 -4.27 -11.26
N GLU A 165 26.77 -4.67 -11.60
CA GLU A 165 25.80 -3.87 -12.32
C GLU A 165 24.42 -3.94 -11.65
N TYR A 166 23.55 -2.99 -12.00
CA TYR A 166 22.15 -3.02 -11.60
C TYR A 166 21.27 -2.58 -12.75
N TYR A 167 20.04 -3.07 -12.72
CA TYR A 167 19.02 -2.81 -13.72
C TYR A 167 17.87 -2.07 -13.07
N LYS A 168 17.42 -1.01 -13.74
CA LYS A 168 16.17 -0.32 -13.40
C LYS A 168 15.08 -0.98 -14.22
N ASP A 169 14.17 -1.67 -13.55
CA ASP A 169 13.04 -2.33 -14.19
C ASP A 169 12.00 -1.32 -14.71
N SER A 170 11.04 -1.76 -15.51
CA SER A 170 9.94 -0.92 -16.02
C SER A 170 9.18 -0.22 -14.87
N THR A 171 9.01 -0.91 -13.74
CA THR A 171 8.35 -0.39 -12.53
C THR A 171 9.08 0.80 -11.90
N PHE A 172 10.42 0.87 -11.98
CA PHE A 172 11.21 2.02 -11.52
C PHE A 172 10.80 3.31 -12.22
N TYR A 173 10.61 3.25 -13.55
CA TYR A 173 10.26 4.41 -14.34
C TYR A 173 8.82 4.86 -14.07
N ILE A 174 7.90 3.92 -13.86
CA ILE A 174 6.51 4.23 -13.49
C ILE A 174 6.44 4.88 -12.12
N LEU A 175 7.14 4.35 -11.11
CA LEU A 175 7.25 5.02 -9.81
C LEU A 175 7.82 6.42 -9.96
N GLY A 176 8.78 6.62 -10.88
CA GLY A 176 9.33 7.93 -11.23
C GLY A 176 8.31 8.91 -11.82
N HIS A 177 7.35 8.45 -12.64
CA HIS A 177 6.29 9.29 -13.20
C HIS A 177 5.39 9.91 -12.13
N PHE A 178 5.23 9.26 -10.98
CA PHE A 178 4.47 9.80 -9.85
C PHE A 178 5.38 10.50 -8.86
N SER A 179 6.35 9.80 -8.27
CA SER A 179 7.17 10.30 -7.16
C SER A 179 8.00 11.55 -7.49
N LYS A 180 8.45 11.71 -8.74
CA LYS A 180 9.25 12.88 -9.15
C LYS A 180 8.40 14.15 -9.32
N PHE A 181 7.12 14.00 -9.64
CA PHE A 181 6.26 15.11 -10.08
C PHE A 181 5.11 15.39 -9.12
N LEU A 182 4.70 14.40 -8.31
CA LEU A 182 3.75 14.53 -7.22
C LEU A 182 4.53 14.68 -5.91
N VAL A 183 4.96 15.92 -5.64
CA VAL A 183 5.66 16.25 -4.41
C VAL A 183 4.70 16.25 -3.21
N LYS A 184 5.26 16.25 -2.00
CA LYS A 184 4.49 16.36 -0.75
C LYS A 184 3.49 17.54 -0.84
N ASP A 185 2.29 17.32 -0.31
CA ASP A 185 1.19 18.30 -0.26
C ASP A 185 0.58 18.67 -1.63
N SER A 186 0.91 17.91 -2.69
CA SER A 186 0.18 17.99 -3.97
C SER A 186 -1.31 17.70 -3.77
N VAL A 187 -2.17 18.49 -4.43
CA VAL A 187 -3.63 18.35 -4.35
C VAL A 187 -4.18 17.79 -5.65
N ARG A 188 -4.91 16.68 -5.57
CA ARG A 188 -5.64 16.13 -6.71
C ARG A 188 -6.78 17.07 -7.09
N VAL A 189 -6.84 17.46 -8.37
CA VAL A 189 -7.98 18.17 -8.96
C VAL A 189 -8.82 17.23 -9.81
N GLY A 190 -10.10 17.56 -9.99
CA GLY A 190 -10.99 16.76 -10.82
C GLY A 190 -10.54 16.75 -12.28
N ALA A 191 -10.47 15.56 -12.87
CA ALA A 191 -10.17 15.36 -14.28
C ALA A 191 -11.23 14.46 -14.92
N LYS A 192 -11.61 14.76 -16.16
CA LYS A 192 -12.51 13.93 -16.97
C LYS A 192 -11.80 13.62 -18.28
N SER A 193 -11.86 12.35 -18.69
CA SER A 193 -11.42 11.93 -20.02
C SER A 193 -12.63 11.90 -20.95
N ASP A 194 -12.50 12.48 -22.14
CA ASP A 194 -13.54 12.45 -23.18
C ASP A 194 -13.60 11.11 -23.94
N LYS A 195 -12.72 10.16 -23.60
CA LYS A 195 -12.67 8.80 -24.16
C LYS A 195 -12.56 7.79 -23.03
N SER A 196 -13.36 6.73 -23.06
CA SER A 196 -13.03 5.54 -22.28
C SER A 196 -11.78 4.93 -22.90
N VAL A 197 -10.73 4.76 -22.10
CA VAL A 197 -9.49 4.14 -22.55
C VAL A 197 -9.32 2.86 -21.75
N ASP A 198 -10.26 1.92 -21.93
CA ASP A 198 -10.11 0.54 -21.48
C ASP A 198 -9.21 -0.23 -22.47
N ASN A 199 -8.06 0.35 -22.84
CA ASN A 199 -7.10 -0.25 -23.78
C ASN A 199 -5.97 -1.03 -23.08
N PHE A 200 -6.17 -1.42 -21.83
CA PHE A 200 -5.22 -2.26 -21.10
C PHE A 200 -5.85 -3.64 -20.94
N SER A 201 -5.88 -4.37 -22.06
CA SER A 201 -6.21 -5.80 -22.14
C SER A 201 -5.06 -6.65 -21.62
#